data_AF-A0A8H9CA18-F1
#
_entry.id   AF-A0A8H9CA18-F1
#
_cell.length_a   1.000
_cell.length_b   1.000
_cell.length_c   1.000
_cell.angle_alpha   90.00
_cell.angle_beta   90.00
_cell.angle_gamma   90.00
#
_symmetry.space_group_name_H-M   'P 1'
#
loop_
_entity.id
_entity.type
_entity.pdbx_description
1 polymer ?
#
loop_
_entity_poly.entity_id
_entity_poly.type
_entity_poly.pdbx_seq_one_letter_code
_entity_poly.pdbx_strand_id
1 'polypeptide(L)'
;MQKTTLHLGPGAISDYYTWLQSARHGDMLIYYNGDLQFDRAQEFPTGSSKSEEGQRLRVCLLDALADRVSDDARAGIVTLTQRRIGPNLYEYRAHRVNMRQARADQANEQSDAERLPA
;
A
#
# COMPACT_ATOMS: atom_id res chain seq x y z
N MET A 1 -14.10 4.18 12.31
CA MET A 1 -13.19 3.47 11.39
C MET A 1 -13.93 3.21 10.10
N GLN A 2 -13.65 4.02 9.08
CA GLN A 2 -14.17 3.84 7.73
C GLN A 2 -13.27 2.92 6.92
N LYS A 3 -13.87 2.08 6.08
CA LYS A 3 -13.16 1.20 5.15
C LYS A 3 -13.38 1.72 3.73
N THR A 4 -12.30 2.00 3.02
CA THR A 4 -12.30 2.45 1.63
C THR A 4 -11.55 1.44 0.77
N THR A 5 -12.06 1.12 -0.42
CA THR A 5 -11.35 0.28 -1.40
C THR A 5 -10.92 1.17 -2.55
N LEU A 6 -9.63 1.18 -2.84
CA LEU A 6 -9.07 1.94 -3.96
C LEU A 6 -9.22 1.13 -5.25
N HIS A 7 -9.63 1.81 -6.32
CA HIS A 7 -9.69 1.21 -7.64
C HIS A 7 -8.36 1.45 -8.39
N LEU A 8 -7.71 0.38 -8.82
CA LEU A 8 -6.46 0.47 -9.59
C LEU A 8 -6.76 0.85 -11.03
N GLY A 9 -6.66 2.15 -11.33
CA GLY A 9 -6.76 2.71 -12.67
C GLY A 9 -5.94 3.99 -12.82
N PRO A 10 -6.03 4.69 -13.96
CA PRO A 10 -5.43 6.00 -14.12
C PRO A 10 -5.90 6.93 -13.00
N GLY A 11 -4.96 7.52 -12.26
CA GLY A 11 -5.27 8.38 -11.11
C GLY A 11 -5.23 7.68 -9.73
N ALA A 12 -5.00 6.37 -9.67
CA ALA A 12 -4.93 5.61 -8.40
C ALA A 12 -4.01 6.24 -7.33
N ILE A 13 -2.86 6.80 -7.74
CA ILE A 13 -1.95 7.51 -6.83
C ILE A 13 -2.59 8.79 -6.29
N SER A 14 -3.28 9.55 -7.15
CA SER A 14 -4.00 10.74 -6.72
C SER A 14 -5.12 10.38 -5.75
N ASP A 15 -5.91 9.35 -6.06
CA ASP A 15 -7.00 8.87 -5.21
C ASP A 15 -6.49 8.41 -3.84
N TYR A 16 -5.34 7.75 -3.81
CA TYR A 16 -4.65 7.39 -2.58
C TYR A 16 -4.35 8.63 -1.72
N TYR A 17 -3.77 9.68 -2.31
CA TYR A 17 -3.47 10.90 -1.56
C TYR A 17 -4.73 11.70 -1.17
N THR A 18 -5.78 11.67 -1.99
CA THR A 18 -7.08 12.24 -1.63
C THR A 18 -7.69 11.52 -0.43
N TRP A 19 -7.61 10.18 -0.41
CA TRP A 19 -7.98 9.41 0.78
C TRP A 19 -7.09 9.80 1.96
N LEU A 20 -5.77 9.85 1.78
CA LEU A 20 -4.82 10.13 2.86
C LEU A 20 -5.07 11.50 3.54
N GLN A 21 -5.46 12.51 2.76
CA GLN A 21 -5.79 13.85 3.25
C GLN A 21 -7.11 13.91 4.02
N SER A 22 -8.08 13.08 3.65
CA SER A 22 -9.42 13.09 4.25
C SER A 22 -9.61 12.04 5.35
N ALA A 23 -8.76 11.00 5.37
CA ALA A 23 -8.81 9.89 6.31
C ALA A 23 -8.49 10.33 7.73
N ARG A 24 -9.30 9.85 8.67
CA ARG A 24 -9.08 10.04 10.11
C ARG A 24 -8.23 8.91 10.66
N HIS A 25 -7.67 9.12 11.85
CA HIS A 25 -6.94 8.06 12.54
C HIS A 25 -7.79 6.78 12.67
N GLY A 26 -7.19 5.65 12.30
CA GLY A 26 -7.81 4.33 12.31
C GLY A 26 -8.55 3.97 11.02
N ASP A 27 -8.84 4.94 10.13
CA ASP A 27 -9.45 4.62 8.84
C ASP A 27 -8.54 3.74 7.99
N MET A 28 -9.15 2.87 7.19
CA MET A 28 -8.48 1.82 6.45
C MET A 28 -8.72 2.00 4.95
N LEU A 29 -7.65 1.93 4.17
CA LEU A 29 -7.66 1.80 2.73
C LEU A 29 -7.24 0.38 2.34
N ILE A 30 -8.04 -0.31 1.52
CA ILE A 30 -7.56 -1.45 0.74
C ILE A 30 -7.03 -0.90 -0.56
N TYR A 31 -5.71 -0.96 -0.75
CA TYR A 31 -5.08 -0.49 -1.99
C TYR A 31 -4.89 -1.61 -3.02
N TYR A 32 -5.02 -2.87 -2.58
CA TYR A 32 -5.01 -4.02 -3.47
C TYR A 32 -5.78 -5.20 -2.87
N ASN A 33 -6.49 -5.91 -3.75
CA ASN A 33 -7.15 -7.18 -3.49
C ASN A 33 -6.96 -8.08 -4.72
N GLY A 34 -6.30 -9.22 -4.54
CA GLY A 34 -6.03 -10.13 -5.64
C GLY A 34 -5.17 -11.32 -5.23
N ASP A 35 -4.78 -12.09 -6.25
CA ASP A 35 -3.87 -13.20 -6.11
C ASP A 35 -2.44 -12.75 -6.41
N LEU A 36 -1.59 -12.76 -5.37
CA LEU A 36 -0.22 -12.27 -5.49
C LEU A 36 0.63 -13.07 -6.47
N GLN A 37 0.34 -14.36 -6.63
CA GLN A 37 1.13 -15.21 -7.51
C GLN A 37 0.83 -14.92 -8.97
N PHE A 38 -0.43 -14.63 -9.30
CA PHE A 38 -0.83 -14.26 -10.66
C PHE A 38 -0.50 -12.80 -11.00
N ASP A 39 -0.64 -11.89 -10.03
CA ASP A 39 -0.42 -10.46 -10.29
C ASP A 39 1.08 -10.09 -10.32
N ARG A 40 1.98 -10.93 -9.78
CA ARG A 40 3.45 -10.77 -9.87
C ARG A 40 4.12 -11.66 -10.91
N ALA A 41 3.37 -12.47 -11.65
CA ALA A 41 3.95 -13.32 -12.69
C ALA A 41 4.55 -12.43 -13.80
N GLN A 42 5.88 -12.37 -13.84
CA GLN A 42 6.67 -11.59 -14.80
C GLN A 42 6.65 -12.20 -16.22
N GLU A 43 6.13 -13.42 -16.35
CA GLU A 43 5.96 -14.12 -17.62
C GLU A 43 4.62 -13.77 -18.25
N PHE A 44 4.51 -12.55 -18.76
CA PHE A 44 3.48 -12.26 -19.74
C PHE A 44 3.91 -12.90 -21.07
N PRO A 45 3.19 -13.92 -21.61
CA PRO A 45 3.49 -14.44 -22.92
C PRO A 45 3.54 -13.26 -23.90
N THR A 46 4.56 -13.24 -24.76
CA THR A 46 4.79 -12.11 -25.66
C THR A 46 3.81 -12.22 -26.82
N GLY A 47 2.59 -11.68 -26.66
CA GLY A 47 1.50 -11.93 -27.60
C GLY A 47 0.50 -10.78 -27.68
N SER A 48 0.92 -9.67 -28.30
CA SER A 48 0.16 -8.46 -28.68
C SER A 48 -1.37 -8.54 -28.65
N SER A 49 -1.94 -8.57 -27.44
CA SER A 49 -3.37 -8.50 -27.22
C SER A 49 -3.64 -7.36 -26.26
N LYS A 50 -4.65 -6.52 -26.54
CA LYS A 50 -5.00 -5.35 -25.70
C LYS A 50 -5.21 -5.71 -24.21
N SER A 51 -5.47 -6.98 -23.92
CA SER A 51 -5.55 -7.53 -22.56
C SER A 51 -4.20 -7.54 -21.83
N GLU A 52 -3.09 -7.81 -22.53
CA GLU A 52 -1.74 -7.83 -21.96
C GLU A 52 -1.25 -6.43 -21.60
N GLU A 53 -1.51 -5.44 -22.46
CA GLU A 53 -1.14 -4.04 -22.20
C GLU A 53 -1.88 -3.48 -20.98
N GLY A 54 -3.17 -3.77 -20.85
CA GLY A 54 -3.98 -3.38 -19.70
C GLY A 54 -3.50 -4.05 -18.41
N GLN A 55 -3.13 -5.33 -18.46
CA GLN A 55 -2.62 -6.05 -17.30
C GLN A 55 -1.23 -5.56 -16.88
N ARG A 56 -0.30 -5.35 -17.82
CA ARG A 56 1.01 -4.76 -17.55
C ARG A 56 0.88 -3.37 -16.93
N LEU A 57 0.03 -2.51 -17.48
CA LEU A 57 -0.23 -1.19 -16.92
C LEU A 57 -0.75 -1.30 -15.49
N ARG A 58 -1.68 -2.23 -15.23
CA ARG A 58 -2.23 -2.46 -13.89
C ARG A 58 -1.16 -2.90 -12.89
N VAL A 59 -0.24 -3.78 -13.30
CA VAL A 59 0.90 -4.21 -12.46
C VAL A 59 1.84 -3.04 -12.20
N CYS A 60 2.24 -2.29 -13.22
CA CYS A 60 3.09 -1.10 -13.05
C CYS A 60 2.45 -0.06 -12.12
N LEU A 61 1.14 0.16 -12.23
CA LEU A 61 0.41 1.07 -11.34
C LEU A 61 0.35 0.54 -9.91
N LEU A 62 0.15 -0.77 -9.73
CA LEU A 62 0.16 -1.40 -8.42
C LEU A 62 1.54 -1.27 -7.75
N ASP A 63 2.62 -1.53 -8.48
CA ASP A 63 3.99 -1.39 -7.97
C ASP A 63 4.26 0.06 -7.56
N ALA A 64 3.95 1.03 -8.44
CA ALA A 64 4.10 2.44 -8.13
C ALA A 64 3.27 2.88 -6.91
N LEU A 65 2.04 2.38 -6.78
CA LEU A 65 1.19 2.67 -5.62
C LEU A 65 1.76 2.02 -4.35
N ALA A 66 2.21 0.77 -4.43
CA ALA A 66 2.78 0.03 -3.31
C ALA A 66 4.05 0.71 -2.79
N ASP A 67 4.89 1.25 -3.67
CA ASP A 67 6.07 2.04 -3.30
C ASP A 67 5.67 3.29 -2.51
N ARG A 68 4.67 4.05 -2.98
CA ARG A 68 4.19 5.26 -2.27
C ARG A 68 3.59 4.94 -0.91
N VAL A 69 2.76 3.90 -0.84
CA VAL A 69 2.16 3.43 0.42
C VAL A 69 3.25 2.96 1.39
N SER A 70 4.32 2.33 0.90
CA SER A 70 5.46 1.91 1.70
C SER A 70 6.29 3.08 2.22
N ASP A 71 6.54 4.09 1.38
CA ASP A 71 7.24 5.31 1.79
C ASP A 71 6.46 6.07 2.88
N ASP A 72 5.14 6.20 2.72
CA ASP A 72 4.29 6.83 3.73
C ASP A 72 4.22 5.99 5.02
N ALA A 73 4.30 4.67 4.92
CA ALA A 73 4.38 3.80 6.09
C ALA A 73 5.69 4.00 6.85
N ARG A 74 6.83 4.09 6.15
CA ARG A 74 8.14 4.42 6.76
C ARG A 74 8.14 5.80 7.40
N ALA A 75 7.42 6.76 6.81
CA ALA A 75 7.20 8.08 7.39
C ALA A 75 6.22 8.07 8.60
N GLY A 76 5.70 6.90 8.99
CA GLY A 76 4.77 6.74 10.11
C GLY A 76 3.37 7.30 9.83
N ILE A 77 3.07 7.61 8.57
CA ILE A 77 1.81 8.25 8.17
C ILE A 77 0.68 7.20 8.13
N VAL A 78 1.02 5.99 7.73
CA VAL A 78 0.12 4.83 7.70
C VAL A 78 0.80 3.60 8.31
N THR A 79 0.02 2.60 8.71
CA THR A 79 0.52 1.27 9.05
C THR A 79 -0.03 0.26 8.05
N LEU A 80 0.81 -0.68 7.63
CA LEU A 80 0.45 -1.67 6.62
C LEU A 80 0.01 -2.97 7.27
N THR A 81 -1.11 -3.52 6.81
CA THR A 81 -1.55 -4.86 7.19
C THR A 81 -1.92 -5.67 5.95
N GLN A 82 -1.76 -6.99 6.05
CA GLN A 82 -2.17 -7.93 5.03
C GLN A 82 -3.20 -8.89 5.63
N ARG A 83 -4.27 -9.17 4.90
CA ARG A 83 -5.26 -10.17 5.29
C ARG A 83 -5.52 -11.15 4.16
N ARG A 84 -5.35 -12.44 4.45
CA ARG A 84 -5.84 -13.51 3.57
C ARG A 84 -7.36 -13.54 3.58
N ILE A 85 -7.97 -13.55 2.39
CA ILE A 85 -9.42 -13.61 2.22
C ILE A 85 -9.89 -14.87 1.46
N GLY A 86 -8.95 -15.66 0.94
CA GLY A 86 -9.26 -16.91 0.26
C GLY A 86 -8.01 -17.78 0.06
N PRO A 87 -8.15 -18.91 -0.65
CA PRO A 87 -7.00 -19.62 -1.20
C PRO A 87 -6.29 -18.68 -2.19
N ASN A 88 -5.06 -18.29 -1.86
CA ASN A 88 -4.18 -17.38 -2.62
C ASN A 88 -4.66 -15.92 -2.79
N LEU A 89 -5.86 -15.56 -2.32
CA LEU A 89 -6.35 -14.18 -2.34
C LEU A 89 -5.99 -13.41 -1.08
N TYR A 90 -5.45 -12.20 -1.25
CA TYR A 90 -5.02 -11.31 -0.17
C TYR A 90 -5.52 -9.88 -0.36
N GLU A 91 -5.89 -9.25 0.74
CA GLU A 91 -6.12 -7.81 0.84
C GLU A 91 -4.92 -7.12 1.47
N TYR A 92 -4.44 -6.08 0.81
CA TYR A 92 -3.37 -5.21 1.28
C TYR A 92 -3.97 -3.90 1.74
N ARG A 93 -3.67 -3.54 2.98
CA ARG A 93 -4.39 -2.51 3.72
C ARG A 93 -3.41 -1.49 4.27
N ALA A 94 -3.77 -0.23 4.16
CA ALA A 94 -3.11 0.88 4.83
C ALA A 94 -4.07 1.47 5.87
N HIS A 95 -3.61 1.63 7.11
CA HIS A 95 -4.37 2.23 8.19
C HIS A 95 -3.79 3.60 8.54
N ARG A 96 -4.63 4.63 8.59
CA ARG A 96 -4.19 5.99 8.89
C ARG A 96 -3.75 6.10 10.35
N VAL A 97 -2.52 6.53 10.56
CA VAL A 97 -1.97 6.78 11.91
C VAL A 97 -2.23 8.23 12.31
N ASN A 98 -2.36 8.47 13.61
CA ASN A 98 -2.39 9.83 14.13
C ASN A 98 -0.97 10.40 14.02
N MET A 99 -0.78 11.45 13.22
CA MET A 99 0.54 12.06 13.01
C MET A 99 1.25 12.46 14.31
N ARG A 100 0.50 12.74 15.40
CA ARG A 100 1.11 13.01 16.71
C ARG A 100 1.74 11.77 17.35
N GLN A 101 1.14 10.61 17.16
CA GLN A 101 1.64 9.33 17.67
C GLN A 101 2.86 8.88 16.86
N ALA A 102 2.79 8.98 15.53
CA ALA A 102 3.86 8.58 14.62
C ALA A 102 5.21 9.26 14.89
N ARG A 103 5.20 10.56 15.20
CA ARG A 103 6.42 11.31 15.56
C ARG A 103 6.98 10.90 16.92
N ALA A 104 6.12 10.51 17.86
CA ALA A 104 6.54 10.05 19.18
C ALA A 104 7.19 8.66 19.10
N ASP A 105 6.62 7.75 18.31
CA ASP A 105 7.15 6.41 18.10
C ASP A 105 8.51 6.46 17.38
N GLN A 106 8.64 7.26 16.32
CA GLN A 106 9.91 7.46 15.60
C GLN A 106 11.00 8.08 16.47
N ALA A 107 10.66 9.09 17.28
CA ALA A 107 11.62 9.68 18.21
C ALA A 107 12.12 8.66 19.24
N ASN A 108 11.26 7.72 19.65
CA ASN A 108 11.62 6.67 20.60
C ASN A 108 12.51 5.59 19.97
N GLU A 109 12.20 5.16 18.74
CA GLU A 109 13.03 4.19 17.99
C GLU A 109 14.43 4.73 17.66
N GLN A 110 14.55 6.02 17.35
CA GLN A 110 15.84 6.67 17.10
C GLN A 110 16.69 6.78 18.37
N SER A 111 16.03 7.07 19.50
CA SER A 111 16.67 7.12 20.82
C SER A 111 17.17 5.74 21.29
N ASP A 112 16.47 4.66 20.94
CA ASP A 112 16.89 3.29 21.25
C ASP A 112 17.99 2.79 20.31
N ALA A 113 18.00 3.22 19.05
CA ALA A 113 19.07 2.90 18.10
C ALA A 113 20.42 3.55 18.51
N GLU A 114 20.40 4.75 19.08
CA GLU A 114 21.60 5.43 19.61
C GLU A 114 22.08 4.86 20.97
N ARG A 115 21.33 3.93 21.59
CA ARG A 115 21.68 3.30 22.88
C ARG A 115 22.38 1.95 22.78
N LEU A 116 22.55 1.39 21.58
CA LEU A 116 23.34 0.16 21.40
C LEU A 116 24.84 0.49 21.53
N PRO A 117 25.57 -0.06 22.52
CA PRO A 117 27.01 0.13 22.62
C PRO A 117 27.71 -0.64 21.48
N ALA A 118 28.73 0.00 20.90
CA ALA A 118 29.63 -0.56 19.89
C ALA A 118 30.45 -1.76 20.42
#